data_AF-A0A1G7S268-F1
#
_entry.id   AF-A0A1G7S268-F1
#
_cell.length_a   1.000
_cell.length_b   1.000
_cell.length_c   1.000
_cell.angle_alpha   90.00
_cell.angle_beta   90.00
_cell.angle_gamma   90.00
#
_symmetry.space_group_name_H-M   'P 1'
#
loop_
_entity.id
_entity.type
_entity.pdbx_description
1 polymer ?
#
loop_
_entity_poly.entity_id
_entity_poly.type
_entity_poly.pdbx_seq_one_letter_code
_entity_poly.pdbx_strand_id
1 'polypeptide(L)'
;MRRLLLAVAVVGSSLVAFAGPAVSQDSFGSVISICRQVALEEVAADGDGHRLEGQCVGATGLYLAAISRTLPEDEFNSSIADLVVALAELLLTPECVLESEIVEATLLARSQSTDPFQQEQLLLIANTLNACDFAITAAISAGNRNAPFGTDDRPRGNSASPN
;
A
#
# COMPACT_ATOMS: atom_id res chain seq x y z
N MET A 1 -68.05 -19.20 -27.76
CA MET A 1 -67.86 -17.96 -26.98
C MET A 1 -66.50 -18.00 -26.29
N ARG A 2 -65.70 -16.93 -26.47
CA ARG A 2 -64.54 -16.42 -25.68
C ARG A 2 -63.71 -17.43 -24.84
N ARG A 3 -62.49 -17.76 -25.27
CA ARG A 3 -61.18 -17.13 -24.90
C ARG A 3 -60.92 -17.09 -23.39
N LEU A 4 -59.86 -17.77 -22.92
CA LEU A 4 -58.77 -17.15 -22.15
C LEU A 4 -57.64 -18.17 -21.94
N LEU A 5 -56.58 -18.01 -22.73
CA LEU A 5 -55.25 -18.57 -22.47
C LEU A 5 -54.59 -17.66 -21.43
N LEU A 6 -54.22 -18.19 -20.25
CA LEU A 6 -53.31 -17.49 -19.34
C LEU A 6 -51.88 -17.77 -19.77
N ALA A 7 -51.23 -16.76 -20.36
CA ALA A 7 -49.79 -16.71 -20.51
C ALA A 7 -49.20 -16.21 -19.18
N VAL A 8 -48.47 -17.08 -18.48
CA VAL A 8 -47.63 -16.68 -17.35
C VAL A 8 -46.38 -16.02 -17.95
N ALA A 9 -46.32 -14.70 -17.83
CA ALA A 9 -45.14 -13.92 -18.18
C ALA A 9 -44.04 -14.21 -17.13
N VAL A 10 -43.03 -14.96 -17.55
CA VAL A 10 -41.75 -15.03 -16.83
C VAL A 10 -41.13 -13.64 -16.93
N VAL A 11 -41.21 -12.88 -15.84
CA VAL A 11 -40.46 -11.64 -15.68
C VAL A 11 -39.00 -12.06 -15.55
N GLY A 12 -38.30 -12.00 -16.67
CA GLY A 12 -36.85 -12.07 -16.71
C GLY A 12 -36.30 -10.89 -15.92
N SER A 13 -35.82 -11.15 -14.70
CA SER A 13 -34.97 -10.23 -13.98
C SER A 13 -33.70 -10.02 -14.80
N SER A 14 -33.65 -8.90 -15.54
CA SER A 14 -32.43 -8.42 -16.16
C SER A 14 -31.43 -8.08 -15.06
N LEU A 15 -30.58 -9.04 -14.69
CA LEU A 15 -29.30 -8.74 -14.06
C LEU A 15 -28.52 -7.93 -15.09
N VAL A 16 -28.53 -6.60 -14.94
CA VAL A 16 -27.51 -5.76 -15.56
C VAL A 16 -26.22 -6.09 -14.84
N ALA A 17 -25.56 -7.16 -15.29
CA ALA A 17 -24.18 -7.41 -14.99
C ALA A 17 -23.40 -6.27 -15.64
N PHE A 18 -22.99 -5.29 -14.84
CA PHE A 18 -21.88 -4.42 -15.21
C PHE A 18 -20.65 -5.33 -15.37
N ALA A 19 -20.49 -5.90 -16.56
CA ALA A 19 -19.28 -6.56 -17.00
C ALA A 19 -18.23 -5.48 -17.28
N GLY A 20 -17.79 -4.80 -16.22
CA GLY A 20 -16.43 -4.28 -16.22
C GLY A 20 -15.47 -5.47 -16.26
N PRO A 21 -14.29 -5.36 -16.87
CA PRO A 21 -13.28 -6.40 -16.72
C PRO A 21 -13.08 -6.62 -15.21
N ALA A 22 -13.24 -7.86 -14.76
CA ALA A 22 -12.82 -8.26 -13.42
C ALA A 22 -11.29 -8.10 -13.39
N VAL A 23 -10.83 -6.91 -13.01
CA VAL A 23 -9.42 -6.70 -12.71
C VAL A 23 -9.16 -7.55 -11.47
N SER A 24 -8.27 -8.53 -11.62
CA SER A 24 -7.85 -9.38 -10.53
C SER A 24 -7.22 -8.50 -9.44
N GLN A 25 -7.97 -8.30 -8.34
CA GLN A 25 -7.60 -7.44 -7.21
C GLN A 25 -6.40 -7.98 -6.41
N ASP A 26 -5.96 -9.19 -6.74
CA ASP A 26 -4.84 -9.93 -6.16
C ASP A 26 -3.51 -9.72 -6.91
N SER A 27 -3.45 -8.76 -7.84
CA SER A 27 -2.22 -8.39 -8.54
C SER A 27 -1.64 -7.08 -8.03
N PHE A 28 -0.30 -6.99 -7.98
CA PHE A 28 0.42 -5.79 -7.56
C PHE A 28 -0.07 -4.52 -8.27
N GLY A 29 -0.16 -4.57 -9.60
CA GLY A 29 -0.65 -3.43 -10.40
C GLY A 29 -2.09 -3.02 -10.09
N SER A 30 -2.96 -3.98 -9.75
CA SER A 30 -4.34 -3.68 -9.36
C SER A 30 -4.39 -2.96 -8.01
N VAL A 31 -3.62 -3.39 -7.02
CA VAL A 31 -3.55 -2.73 -5.70
C VAL A 31 -3.12 -1.28 -5.85
N ILE A 32 -2.02 -1.04 -6.56
CA ILE A 32 -1.51 0.32 -6.77
C ILE A 32 -2.51 1.19 -7.53
N SER A 33 -3.23 0.63 -8.50
CA SER A 33 -4.28 1.35 -9.23
C SER A 33 -5.46 1.75 -8.32
N ILE A 34 -5.91 0.83 -7.45
CA ILE A 34 -7.01 1.08 -6.50
C ILE A 34 -6.58 2.12 -5.46
N CYS A 35 -5.42 1.93 -4.84
CA CYS A 35 -4.88 2.85 -3.84
C CYS A 35 -4.64 4.26 -4.40
N ARG A 36 -4.23 4.39 -5.67
CA ARG A 36 -4.14 5.68 -6.34
C ARG A 36 -5.50 6.37 -6.48
N GLN A 37 -6.56 5.63 -6.82
CA GLN A 37 -7.90 6.20 -6.94
C GLN A 37 -8.43 6.66 -5.58
N VAL A 38 -8.16 5.88 -4.53
CA VAL A 38 -8.47 6.25 -3.14
C VAL A 38 -7.76 7.55 -2.76
N ALA A 39 -6.44 7.64 -2.95
CA ALA A 39 -5.67 8.85 -2.61
C ALA A 39 -6.18 10.10 -3.35
N LEU A 40 -6.55 9.99 -4.63
CA LEU A 40 -7.14 11.11 -5.38
C LEU A 40 -8.51 11.53 -4.83
N GLU A 41 -9.32 10.58 -4.38
CA GLU A 41 -10.63 10.86 -3.78
C GLU A 41 -10.48 11.46 -2.37
N GLU A 42 -9.52 10.99 -1.56
CA GLU A 42 -9.20 11.55 -0.23
C GLU A 42 -8.81 13.03 -0.33
N VAL A 43 -7.99 13.39 -1.32
CA VAL A 43 -7.63 14.80 -1.60
C VAL A 43 -8.85 15.62 -2.01
N ALA A 44 -9.79 15.04 -2.77
CA ALA A 44 -10.97 15.75 -3.25
C ALA A 44 -12.07 15.88 -2.19
N ALA A 45 -12.08 15.01 -1.18
CA ALA A 45 -13.12 14.93 -0.16
C ALA A 45 -12.86 15.84 1.05
N ASP A 46 -11.70 16.50 1.14
CA ASP A 46 -11.33 17.45 2.21
C ASP A 46 -11.54 16.90 3.65
N GLY A 47 -11.48 15.58 3.84
CA GLY A 47 -11.61 14.92 5.15
C GLY A 47 -13.02 14.52 5.58
N ASP A 48 -14.05 14.82 4.80
CA ASP A 48 -15.37 14.20 4.97
C ASP A 48 -15.37 12.87 4.20
N GLY A 49 -15.46 11.74 4.91
CA GLY A 49 -15.31 10.37 4.38
C GLY A 49 -15.69 10.18 2.90
N HIS A 50 -14.85 9.45 2.17
CA HIS A 50 -14.89 9.40 0.72
C HIS A 50 -15.60 8.14 0.19
N ARG A 51 -16.09 8.17 -1.06
CA ARG A 51 -16.84 7.05 -1.65
C ARG A 51 -16.04 5.75 -1.75
N LEU A 52 -14.71 5.87 -1.75
CA LEU A 52 -13.79 4.76 -1.91
C LEU A 52 -13.21 4.24 -0.58
N GLU A 53 -13.80 4.65 0.55
CA GLU A 53 -13.32 4.28 1.89
C GLU A 53 -13.17 2.76 2.06
N GLY A 54 -12.03 2.36 2.62
CA GLY A 54 -11.58 0.99 2.87
C GLY A 54 -11.08 0.24 1.63
N GLN A 55 -11.14 0.81 0.42
CA GLN A 55 -10.79 0.06 -0.79
C GLN A 55 -9.28 -0.17 -0.95
N CYS A 56 -8.44 0.76 -0.52
CA CYS A 56 -6.99 0.57 -0.62
C CYS A 56 -6.51 -0.47 0.39
N VAL A 57 -6.97 -0.37 1.63
CA VAL A 57 -6.67 -1.34 2.69
C VAL A 57 -7.18 -2.73 2.30
N GLY A 58 -8.42 -2.82 1.80
CA GLY A 58 -9.02 -4.07 1.33
C GLY A 58 -8.23 -4.73 0.19
N ALA A 59 -7.87 -3.97 -0.85
CA ALA A 59 -7.07 -4.48 -1.96
C ALA A 59 -5.68 -4.94 -1.51
N THR A 60 -5.03 -4.17 -0.63
CA THR A 60 -3.75 -4.52 -0.03
C THR A 60 -3.82 -5.85 0.73
N GLY A 61 -4.86 -6.04 1.56
CA GLY A 61 -5.08 -7.28 2.29
C GLY A 61 -5.30 -8.49 1.37
N LEU A 62 -6.07 -8.33 0.28
CA LEU A 62 -6.30 -9.40 -0.69
C LEU A 62 -5.02 -9.81 -1.41
N TYR A 63 -4.20 -8.84 -1.84
CA TYR A 63 -2.91 -9.11 -2.46
C TYR A 63 -1.96 -9.84 -1.52
N LEU A 64 -1.78 -9.34 -0.28
CA LEU A 64 -0.92 -9.98 0.72
C LEU A 64 -1.38 -11.41 1.06
N ALA A 65 -2.69 -11.62 1.16
CA ALA A 65 -3.27 -12.94 1.36
C ALA A 65 -3.06 -13.89 0.16
N ALA A 66 -3.00 -13.35 -1.07
CA ALA A 66 -2.72 -14.13 -2.26
C ALA A 66 -1.24 -14.54 -2.32
N ILE A 67 -0.32 -13.59 -2.11
CA ILE A 67 1.13 -13.85 -2.24
C ILE A 67 1.70 -14.67 -1.08
N SER A 68 1.16 -14.54 0.15
CA SER A 68 1.58 -15.35 1.30
C SER A 68 1.35 -16.86 1.12
N ARG A 69 0.45 -17.24 0.21
CA ARG A 69 0.15 -18.65 -0.10
C ARG A 69 1.03 -19.21 -1.22
N THR A 70 1.69 -18.35 -1.98
CA THR A 70 2.35 -18.73 -3.23
C THR A 70 3.86 -18.49 -3.20
N LEU A 71 4.32 -17.49 -2.45
CA LEU A 71 5.73 -17.13 -2.37
C LEU A 71 6.39 -17.76 -1.14
N PRO A 72 7.68 -18.16 -1.25
CA PRO A 72 8.49 -18.45 -0.08
C PRO A 72 8.70 -17.18 0.77
N GLU A 73 9.09 -17.37 2.03
CA GLU A 73 9.14 -16.30 3.04
C GLU A 73 10.05 -15.12 2.67
N ASP A 74 11.20 -15.40 2.06
CA ASP A 74 12.15 -14.39 1.58
C ASP A 74 11.58 -13.55 0.42
N GLU A 75 10.94 -14.20 -0.56
CA GLU A 75 10.27 -13.51 -1.67
C GLU A 75 9.02 -12.75 -1.19
N PHE A 76 8.32 -13.27 -0.18
CA PHE A 76 7.15 -12.62 0.43
C PHE A 76 7.55 -11.32 1.15
N ASN A 77 8.58 -11.36 2.00
CA ASN A 77 9.08 -10.15 2.66
C ASN A 77 9.64 -9.12 1.66
N SER A 78 10.29 -9.57 0.58
CA SER A 78 10.69 -8.67 -0.52
C SER A 78 9.46 -8.01 -1.17
N SER A 79 8.41 -8.78 -1.43
CA SER A 79 7.18 -8.28 -2.05
C SER A 79 6.43 -7.27 -1.15
N ILE A 80 6.50 -7.45 0.18
CA ILE A 80 5.98 -6.46 1.14
C ILE A 80 6.74 -5.14 1.01
N ALA A 81 8.08 -5.18 0.95
CA ALA A 81 8.87 -3.96 0.80
C ALA A 81 8.56 -3.24 -0.51
N ASP A 82 8.50 -3.97 -1.62
CA ASP A 82 8.15 -3.40 -2.93
C ASP A 82 6.76 -2.76 -2.93
N LEU A 83 5.79 -3.40 -2.26
CA LEU A 83 4.44 -2.85 -2.11
C LEU A 83 4.46 -1.55 -1.31
N VAL A 84 5.13 -1.52 -0.15
CA VAL A 84 5.17 -0.32 0.69
C VAL A 84 5.88 0.83 -0.02
N VAL A 85 6.94 0.58 -0.80
CA VAL A 85 7.59 1.61 -1.61
C VAL A 85 6.60 2.19 -2.63
N ALA A 86 5.91 1.34 -3.37
CA ALA A 86 4.94 1.80 -4.38
C ALA A 86 3.73 2.53 -3.76
N LEU A 87 3.29 2.13 -2.57
CA LEU A 87 2.26 2.84 -1.80
C LEU A 87 2.76 4.21 -1.34
N ALA A 88 3.97 4.28 -0.76
CA ALA A 88 4.57 5.53 -0.30
C ALA A 88 4.72 6.56 -1.43
N GLU A 89 5.08 6.11 -2.64
CA GLU A 89 5.19 6.96 -3.83
C GLU A 89 3.88 7.66 -4.21
N LEU A 90 2.72 7.11 -3.83
CA LEU A 90 1.42 7.74 -4.08
C LEU A 90 1.19 8.99 -3.23
N LEU A 91 1.87 9.11 -2.08
CA LEU A 91 1.75 10.25 -1.16
C LEU A 91 2.88 11.29 -1.29
N LEU A 92 3.91 11.06 -2.14
CA LEU A 92 5.04 11.98 -2.31
C LEU A 92 4.68 13.29 -3.05
N THR A 93 3.40 13.63 -3.20
CA THR A 93 2.88 14.84 -3.87
C THR A 93 2.56 15.94 -2.85
N PRO A 94 2.46 17.21 -3.27
CA PRO A 94 2.15 18.32 -2.36
C PRO A 94 0.76 18.22 -1.70
N GLU A 95 -0.11 17.33 -2.18
CA GLU A 95 -1.43 17.05 -1.61
C GLU A 95 -1.42 15.86 -0.62
N CYS A 96 -0.42 15.79 0.26
CA CYS A 96 -0.41 14.77 1.32
C CYS A 96 -1.64 14.89 2.22
N VAL A 97 -2.31 13.76 2.47
CA VAL A 97 -3.49 13.67 3.33
C VAL A 97 -3.10 13.01 4.65
N LEU A 98 -3.35 13.70 5.77
CA LEU A 98 -3.23 13.13 7.11
C LEU A 98 -4.25 12.01 7.27
N GLU A 99 -3.89 10.94 7.98
CA GLU A 99 -4.78 9.79 8.21
C GLU A 99 -5.23 9.08 6.92
N SER A 100 -4.41 9.17 5.86
CA SER A 100 -4.68 8.51 4.58
C SER A 100 -4.73 6.98 4.70
N GLU A 101 -5.63 6.34 3.96
CA GLU A 101 -5.68 4.89 3.77
C GLU A 101 -4.37 4.29 3.25
N ILE A 102 -3.53 5.07 2.55
CA ILE A 102 -2.19 4.62 2.14
C ILE A 102 -1.31 4.33 3.36
N VAL A 103 -1.44 5.11 4.43
CA VAL A 103 -0.74 4.88 5.70
C VAL A 103 -1.27 3.59 6.34
N GLU A 104 -2.58 3.40 6.38
CA GLU A 104 -3.20 2.20 6.94
C GLU A 104 -2.82 0.93 6.16
N ALA A 105 -2.83 1.00 4.82
CA ALA A 105 -2.38 -0.08 3.95
C ALA A 105 -0.89 -0.43 4.20
N THR A 106 -0.07 0.59 4.45
CA THR A 106 1.35 0.40 4.82
C THR A 106 1.48 -0.33 6.17
N LEU A 107 0.69 0.06 7.18
CA LEU A 107 0.68 -0.60 8.50
C LEU A 107 0.15 -2.04 8.40
N LEU A 108 -0.83 -2.30 7.54
CA LEU A 108 -1.30 -3.64 7.24
C LEU A 108 -0.18 -4.48 6.61
N ALA A 109 0.51 -3.98 5.59
CA ALA A 109 1.64 -4.66 4.96
C ALA A 109 2.76 -4.97 5.96
N ARG A 110 3.10 -4.01 6.83
CA ARG A 110 4.02 -4.22 7.96
C ARG A 110 3.60 -5.38 8.84
N SER A 111 2.32 -5.45 9.23
CA SER A 111 1.81 -6.48 10.15
C SER A 111 1.95 -7.91 9.61
N GLN A 112 2.12 -8.05 8.29
CA GLN A 112 2.30 -9.33 7.62
C GLN A 112 3.77 -9.73 7.46
N SER A 113 4.71 -8.80 7.60
CA SER A 113 6.15 -9.11 7.52
C SER A 113 6.56 -10.05 8.65
N THR A 114 7.38 -11.05 8.34
CA THR A 114 7.93 -11.96 9.35
C THR A 114 9.29 -11.52 9.88
N ASP A 115 9.93 -10.54 9.24
CA ASP A 115 11.22 -9.98 9.65
C ASP A 115 11.02 -8.80 10.63
N PRO A 116 11.44 -8.91 11.90
CA PRO A 116 11.27 -7.85 12.89
C PRO A 116 12.04 -6.57 12.51
N PHE A 117 13.17 -6.67 11.83
CA PHE A 117 13.93 -5.49 11.39
C PHE A 117 13.18 -4.75 10.28
N GLN A 118 12.63 -5.49 9.33
CA GLN A 118 11.75 -4.92 8.31
C GLN A 118 10.51 -4.28 8.94
N GLN A 119 9.87 -4.92 9.92
CA GLN A 119 8.70 -4.34 10.61
C GLN A 119 8.99 -2.97 11.24
N GLU A 120 10.17 -2.76 11.82
CA GLU A 120 10.57 -1.47 12.38
C GLU A 120 10.77 -0.41 11.29
N GLN A 121 11.41 -0.78 10.17
CA GLN A 121 11.60 0.13 9.04
C GLN A 121 10.27 0.53 8.39
N LEU A 122 9.37 -0.42 8.19
CA LEU A 122 8.04 -0.15 7.62
C LEU A 122 7.18 0.72 8.56
N LEU A 123 7.36 0.60 9.88
CA LEU A 123 6.72 1.49 10.85
C LEU A 123 7.22 2.93 10.72
N LEU A 124 8.54 3.10 10.57
CA LEU A 124 9.13 4.42 10.37
C LEU A 124 8.59 5.06 9.07
N ILE A 125 8.45 4.29 8.00
CA ILE A 125 7.82 4.77 6.75
C ILE A 125 6.40 5.23 7.01
N ALA A 126 5.56 4.39 7.63
CA ALA A 126 4.16 4.75 7.92
C ALA A 126 4.05 6.05 8.75
N ASN A 127 4.88 6.19 9.79
CA ASN A 127 4.92 7.41 10.61
C ASN A 127 5.35 8.64 9.80
N THR A 128 6.31 8.48 8.89
CA THR A 128 6.81 9.55 8.02
C THR A 128 5.74 10.00 7.02
N LEU A 129 5.04 9.04 6.41
CA LEU A 129 3.90 9.31 5.52
C LEU A 129 2.77 10.03 6.26
N ASN A 130 2.39 9.55 7.44
CA ASN A 130 1.34 10.17 8.24
C ASN A 130 1.68 11.58 8.74
N ALA A 131 2.97 11.86 8.95
CA ALA A 131 3.43 13.19 9.31
C ALA A 131 3.54 14.15 8.10
N CYS A 132 3.34 13.65 6.87
CA CYS A 132 3.68 14.35 5.63
C CYS A 132 5.14 14.88 5.61
N ASP A 133 6.06 14.20 6.34
CA ASP A 133 7.44 14.63 6.52
C ASP A 133 8.38 13.90 5.56
N PHE A 134 8.29 14.24 4.27
CA PHE A 134 8.98 13.51 3.21
C PHE A 134 10.49 13.78 3.09
N ALA A 135 11.09 14.53 4.02
CA ALA A 135 12.53 14.75 4.05
C ALA A 135 13.34 13.45 4.26
N ILE A 136 12.70 12.38 4.77
CA ILE A 136 13.35 11.11 5.16
C ILE A 136 13.16 10.00 4.10
N THR A 137 12.07 10.01 3.32
CA THR A 137 11.68 8.88 2.44
C THR A 137 12.64 8.65 1.27
N ALA A 138 13.35 9.68 0.81
CA ALA A 138 14.36 9.57 -0.25
C ALA A 138 15.55 8.66 0.12
N ALA A 139 15.84 8.46 1.41
CA ALA A 139 16.94 7.62 1.87
C ALA A 139 16.68 6.12 1.65
N ILE A 140 15.42 5.69 1.57
CA ILE A 140 15.05 4.27 1.47
C ILE A 140 15.15 3.78 0.03
N SER A 141 14.76 4.61 -0.96
CA SER A 141 14.98 4.33 -2.38
C SER A 141 16.48 4.30 -2.75
N ALA A 142 17.30 5.13 -2.09
CA ALA A 142 18.76 5.13 -2.26
C ALA A 142 19.48 4.00 -1.48
N GLY A 143 18.86 3.48 -0.42
CA GLY A 143 19.44 2.46 0.47
C GLY A 143 19.67 1.09 -0.18
N ASN A 144 18.99 0.78 -1.30
CA ASN A 144 19.23 -0.45 -2.06
C ASN A 144 20.30 -0.31 -3.16
N ARG A 145 21.02 0.83 -3.23
CA ARG A 145 22.12 0.99 -4.20
C ARG A 145 23.45 1.46 -3.63
N ASN A 146 23.53 2.07 -2.44
CA ASN A 146 24.78 2.36 -1.71
C ASN A 146 24.47 3.01 -0.35
N ALA A 147 24.42 2.25 0.75
CA ALA A 147 24.42 2.85 2.10
C ALA A 147 25.76 2.55 2.80
N PRO A 148 26.64 3.55 3.02
CA PRO A 148 27.72 3.41 3.98
C PRO A 148 27.14 3.65 5.37
N PHE A 149 26.86 2.56 6.10
CA PHE A 149 26.80 2.65 7.55
C PHE A 149 28.20 2.99 8.07
N GLY A 150 28.37 4.20 8.58
CA GLY A 150 29.65 4.67 9.11
C GLY A 150 29.55 6.11 9.60
N THR A 151 28.64 6.39 10.52
CA THR A 151 28.76 7.59 11.33
C THR A 151 29.94 7.41 12.27
N ASP A 152 31.01 8.13 11.97
CA ASP A 152 32.18 8.38 12.81
C ASP A 152 31.76 8.72 14.25
N ASP A 153 31.97 7.79 15.17
CA ASP A 153 31.98 8.07 16.60
C ASP A 153 33.19 7.39 17.23
N ARG A 154 34.35 8.04 17.08
CA ARG A 154 35.52 7.77 17.93
C ARG A 154 36.15 9.08 18.41
N PRO A 155 36.16 9.35 19.72
CA PRO A 155 36.85 10.51 20.26
C PRO A 155 38.36 10.33 20.03
N ARG A 156 38.99 11.30 19.35
CA ARG A 156 40.45 11.39 19.20
C ARG A 156 41.08 11.67 20.57
N GLY A 157 41.44 10.60 21.28
CA GLY A 157 42.34 10.62 22.43
C GLY A 157 43.81 10.49 21.98
N ASN A 158 44.64 11.39 22.48
CA ASN A 158 46.09 11.54 22.25
C ASN A 158 46.91 10.25 22.50
N SER A 159 48.05 10.10 21.80
CA SER A 159 49.43 10.10 22.36
C SER A 159 50.46 9.27 21.55
N ALA A 160 51.63 9.88 21.27
CA ALA A 160 52.99 9.31 21.16
C ALA A 160 53.32 8.35 19.98
N SER A 161 54.49 8.31 19.33
CA SER A 161 55.75 9.10 19.27
C SER A 161 56.55 8.54 18.05
N PRO A 162 57.43 9.29 17.37
CA PRO A 162 58.16 8.78 16.21
C PRO A 162 59.43 8.02 16.60
N ASN A 163 59.78 7.00 15.80
CA ASN A 163 61.14 6.48 15.63
C ASN A 163 61.65 6.90 14.26
#